data_AF-A0A7W1AI15-F1
#
_entry.id   AF-A0A7W1AI15-F1
#
_cell.length_a   1.000
_cell.length_b   1.000
_cell.length_c   1.000
_cell.angle_alpha   90.00
_cell.angle_beta   90.00
_cell.angle_gamma   90.00
#
_symmetry.space_group_name_H-M   'P 1'
#
loop_
_entity.id
_entity.type
_entity.pdbx_description
1 polymer ?
#
loop_
_entity_poly.entity_id
_entity_poly.type
_entity_poly.pdbx_seq_one_letter_code
_entity_poly.pdbx_strand_id
1 'polypeptide(L)'
;MSLRPGQSQPNVGSGSADPAPDPEEDDGSTDGSGSALVAPKDPKARATWLKEKLELALSSRPALAKVRIGIAVHDLATNTEVAGRDADKAFNLASNVKVLTGAAALVGLGGGFRWRTAV
;
A
#
# COMPACT_ATOMS: atom_id res chain seq x y z
N MET A 1 36.00 30.52 -40.02
CA MET A 1 37.40 30.27 -39.63
C MET A 1 37.37 29.85 -38.16
N SER A 2 37.71 28.65 -37.70
CA SER A 2 38.34 27.48 -38.33
C SER A 2 38.16 26.28 -37.37
N LEU A 3 37.82 25.14 -37.97
CA LEU A 3 38.41 23.80 -37.75
C LEU A 3 38.34 23.13 -36.36
N ARG A 4 37.61 21.99 -36.31
CA ARG A 4 38.09 20.80 -35.59
C ARG A 4 39.26 20.19 -36.37
N PRO A 5 40.25 19.61 -35.68
CA PRO A 5 40.52 18.19 -35.91
C PRO A 5 40.94 17.45 -34.63
N GLY A 6 40.57 16.16 -34.54
CA GLY A 6 41.00 15.27 -33.46
C GLY A 6 42.38 14.64 -33.71
N GLN A 7 42.94 14.02 -32.67
CA GLN A 7 43.86 12.88 -32.78
C GLN A 7 43.78 11.95 -31.56
N SER A 8 43.93 10.67 -31.88
CA SER A 8 43.84 9.40 -31.15
C SER A 8 45.01 9.15 -30.18
N GLN A 9 44.87 8.39 -29.08
CA GLN A 9 45.22 6.95 -28.88
C GLN A 9 45.30 6.67 -27.34
N PRO A 10 45.59 5.46 -26.81
CA PRO A 10 44.95 4.14 -26.97
C PRO A 10 44.58 3.47 -25.61
N ASN A 11 43.82 2.37 -25.74
CA ASN A 11 43.51 1.26 -24.82
C ASN A 11 44.55 0.91 -23.72
N VAL A 12 44.12 0.72 -22.46
CA VAL A 12 44.06 -0.57 -21.69
C VAL A 12 43.87 -0.31 -20.19
N GLY A 13 42.95 -1.03 -19.56
CA GLY A 13 42.83 -1.07 -18.10
C GLY A 13 41.47 -1.56 -17.62
N SER A 14 41.17 -2.84 -17.87
CA SER A 14 40.03 -3.53 -17.26
C SER A 14 40.23 -3.56 -15.75
N GLY A 15 39.49 -2.71 -15.03
CA GLY A 15 39.37 -2.75 -13.59
C GLY A 15 37.89 -2.90 -13.25
N SER A 16 37.42 -4.14 -13.10
CA SER A 16 36.18 -4.41 -12.39
C SER A 16 36.40 -4.04 -10.93
N ALA A 17 36.07 -2.81 -10.56
CA ALA A 17 35.90 -2.45 -9.17
C ALA A 17 34.49 -2.91 -8.76
N ASP A 18 34.43 -3.92 -7.90
CA ASP A 18 33.18 -4.29 -7.23
C ASP A 18 32.59 -3.06 -6.54
N PRO A 19 31.29 -2.77 -6.68
CA PRO A 19 30.65 -1.73 -5.90
C PRO A 19 30.69 -2.14 -4.42
N ALA A 20 31.12 -1.20 -3.57
CA ALA A 20 31.12 -1.37 -2.12
C ALA A 20 29.70 -1.75 -1.64
N PRO A 21 29.58 -2.64 -0.64
CA PRO A 21 28.28 -2.93 -0.05
C PRO A 21 27.72 -1.64 0.58
N ASP A 22 26.47 -1.32 0.22
CA ASP A 22 25.72 -0.24 0.85
C ASP A 22 25.68 -0.44 2.38
N PRO A 23 25.78 0.63 3.17
CA PRO A 23 25.65 0.52 4.62
C PRO A 23 24.26 -0.04 4.95
N GLU A 24 24.25 -1.13 5.73
CA GLU A 24 23.03 -1.79 6.16
C GLU A 24 22.08 -0.75 6.78
N GLU A 25 20.88 -0.67 6.22
CA GLU A 25 19.78 0.07 6.82
C GLU A 25 19.46 -0.61 8.16
N ASP A 26 19.91 0.02 9.24
CA ASP A 26 19.51 -0.25 10.62
C ASP A 26 17.98 -0.38 10.68
N ASP A 27 17.48 -1.61 10.73
CA ASP A 27 16.06 -1.95 10.80
C ASP A 27 15.54 -1.74 12.24
N GLY A 28 15.73 -0.52 12.74
CA GLY A 28 15.32 -0.08 14.06
C GLY A 28 13.82 -0.29 14.30
N SER A 29 13.49 -1.46 14.86
CA SER A 29 12.48 -1.77 15.87
C SER A 29 11.10 -1.12 15.74
N THR A 30 10.07 -1.97 15.57
CA THR A 30 8.95 -1.92 16.52
C THR A 30 8.59 -3.34 16.96
N ASP A 31 9.01 -3.72 18.16
CA ASP A 31 8.40 -4.80 18.93
C ASP A 31 6.94 -4.42 19.24
N GLY A 32 6.06 -4.67 18.30
CA GLY A 32 4.66 -4.83 18.60
C GLY A 32 4.51 -6.18 19.31
N SER A 33 4.65 -6.21 20.63
CA SER A 33 4.19 -7.36 21.44
C SER A 33 2.67 -7.46 21.30
N GLY A 34 2.24 -8.00 20.16
CA GLY A 34 0.86 -8.13 19.77
C GLY A 34 0.29 -9.37 20.44
N SER A 35 -0.18 -9.22 21.68
CA SER A 35 -1.18 -10.17 22.17
C SER A 35 -2.28 -10.29 21.11
N ALA A 36 -2.54 -11.51 20.64
CA ALA A 36 -3.51 -11.74 19.58
C ALA A 36 -4.86 -11.12 19.96
N LEU A 37 -5.42 -10.31 19.05
CA LEU A 37 -6.75 -9.75 19.23
C LEU A 37 -7.78 -10.89 19.18
N VAL A 38 -8.40 -11.20 20.32
CA VAL A 38 -9.47 -12.21 20.40
C VAL A 38 -10.83 -11.51 20.34
N ALA A 39 -11.56 -11.73 19.25
CA ALA A 39 -12.88 -11.15 19.03
C ALA A 39 -13.99 -11.94 19.75
N PRO A 40 -15.00 -11.27 20.34
CA PRO A 40 -16.19 -11.93 20.87
C PRO A 40 -16.95 -12.75 19.82
N LYS A 41 -17.53 -13.89 20.24
CA LYS A 41 -18.34 -14.75 19.36
C LYS A 41 -19.70 -14.15 19.03
N ASP A 42 -20.31 -13.42 19.97
CA ASP A 42 -21.56 -12.72 19.76
C ASP A 42 -21.38 -11.54 18.79
N PRO A 43 -22.18 -11.42 17.71
CA PRO A 43 -22.03 -10.36 16.72
C PRO A 43 -22.17 -8.95 17.29
N LYS A 44 -23.11 -8.72 18.21
CA LYS A 44 -23.33 -7.39 18.80
C LYS A 44 -22.15 -7.00 19.68
N ALA A 45 -21.71 -7.90 20.56
CA ALA A 45 -20.51 -7.70 21.37
C ALA A 45 -19.26 -7.49 20.51
N ARG A 46 -19.14 -8.20 19.38
CA ARG A 46 -18.03 -8.04 18.43
C ARG A 46 -18.00 -6.66 17.78
N ALA A 47 -19.15 -6.12 17.39
CA ALA A 47 -19.21 -4.78 16.79
C ALA A 47 -18.75 -3.69 17.77
N THR A 48 -19.22 -3.75 19.02
CA THR A 48 -18.77 -2.83 20.08
C THR A 48 -17.26 -2.98 20.33
N TRP A 49 -16.78 -4.21 20.50
CA TRP A 49 -15.36 -4.51 20.69
C TRP A 49 -14.49 -3.98 19.54
N LEU A 50 -14.93 -4.13 18.29
CA LEU A 50 -14.18 -3.65 17.12
C LEU A 50 -14.04 -2.13 17.13
N LYS A 51 -15.11 -1.41 17.45
CA LYS A 51 -15.08 0.06 17.55
C LYS A 51 -14.09 0.52 18.62
N GLU A 52 -14.12 -0.09 19.81
CA GLU A 52 -13.20 0.23 20.89
C GLU A 52 -11.74 -0.03 20.51
N LYS A 53 -11.46 -1.18 19.88
CA LYS A 53 -10.10 -1.52 19.43
C LYS A 53 -9.63 -0.60 18.32
N LEU A 54 -10.52 -0.20 17.42
CA LEU A 54 -10.20 0.74 16.36
C LEU A 54 -9.83 2.12 16.93
N GLU A 55 -10.66 2.67 17.81
CA GLU A 55 -10.37 3.97 18.42
C GLU A 55 -9.10 3.95 19.26
N LEU A 56 -8.84 2.85 19.99
CA LEU A 56 -7.58 2.68 20.71
C LEU A 56 -6.38 2.65 19.75
N ALA A 57 -6.47 1.93 18.63
CA ALA A 57 -5.40 1.86 17.63
C ALA A 57 -5.10 3.22 16.97
N LEU A 58 -6.13 4.06 16.80
CA LEU A 58 -5.97 5.41 16.23
C LEU A 58 -5.42 6.40 17.25
N SER A 59 -5.95 6.40 18.48
CA SER A 59 -5.58 7.35 19.53
C SER A 59 -4.22 7.08 20.16
N SER A 60 -3.78 5.82 20.21
CA SER A 60 -2.47 5.43 20.75
C SER A 60 -1.27 5.84 19.87
N ARG A 61 -1.50 6.42 18.68
CA ARG A 61 -0.46 6.76 17.71
C ARG A 61 -0.42 8.27 17.46
N PRO A 62 0.47 9.03 18.13
CA PRO A 62 0.58 10.48 17.95
C PRO A 62 0.79 10.93 16.49
N ALA A 63 1.47 10.11 15.68
CA ALA A 63 1.68 10.37 14.25
C ALA A 63 0.36 10.48 13.45
N LEU A 64 -0.72 9.87 13.93
CA LEU A 64 -2.04 9.92 13.28
C LEU A 64 -2.90 11.10 13.74
N ALA A 65 -2.47 11.89 14.73
CA ALA A 65 -3.30 12.91 15.36
C ALA A 65 -3.76 14.03 14.41
N LYS A 66 -2.98 14.32 13.36
CA LYS A 66 -3.29 15.40 12.39
C LYS A 66 -3.73 14.90 11.02
N VAL A 67 -3.76 13.58 10.80
CA VAL A 67 -4.11 13.03 9.50
C VAL A 67 -5.62 12.79 9.40
N ARG A 68 -6.18 12.95 8.21
CA ARG A 68 -7.57 12.58 7.93
C ARG A 68 -7.59 11.09 7.58
N ILE A 69 -8.43 10.31 8.26
CA ILE A 69 -8.53 8.87 8.07
C ILE A 69 -9.99 8.52 7.84
N GLY A 70 -10.28 7.88 6.70
CA GLY A 70 -11.57 7.27 6.40
C GLY A 70 -11.52 5.78 6.66
N ILE A 71 -12.51 5.24 7.38
CA ILE A 71 -12.64 3.82 7.71
C ILE A 71 -14.09 3.42 7.53
N ALA A 72 -14.31 2.30 6.83
CA ALA A 72 -15.60 1.64 6.73
C ALA A 72 -15.37 0.12 6.84
N VAL A 73 -16.09 -0.53 7.74
CA VAL A 73 -16.06 -1.98 7.93
C VAL A 73 -17.49 -2.48 7.83
N HIS A 74 -17.73 -3.41 6.90
CA HIS A 74 -19.05 -3.99 6.66
C HIS A 74 -19.03 -5.49 6.96
N ASP A 75 -20.12 -5.98 7.54
CA ASP A 75 -20.45 -7.39 7.54
C ASP A 75 -20.98 -7.76 6.14
N LEU A 76 -20.30 -8.66 5.44
CA LEU A 76 -20.64 -9.07 4.09
C LEU A 76 -21.89 -9.96 4.02
N ALA A 77 -22.24 -10.65 5.10
CA ALA A 77 -23.43 -11.50 5.13
C ALA A 77 -24.72 -10.68 5.22
N THR A 78 -24.67 -9.56 5.94
CA THR A 78 -25.83 -8.68 6.20
C THR A 78 -25.75 -7.35 5.47
N ASN A 79 -24.63 -7.06 4.82
CA ASN A 79 -24.30 -5.76 4.21
C ASN A 79 -24.45 -4.57 5.17
N THR A 80 -24.23 -4.80 6.47
CA THR A 80 -24.38 -3.77 7.51
C THR A 80 -23.02 -3.21 7.91
N GLU A 81 -22.90 -1.88 8.02
CA GLU A 81 -21.69 -1.27 8.57
C GLU A 81 -21.56 -1.58 10.07
N VAL A 82 -20.43 -2.18 10.45
CA VAL A 82 -20.15 -2.57 11.85
C VAL A 82 -19.23 -1.59 12.56
N ALA A 83 -18.42 -0.83 11.81
CA ALA A 83 -17.59 0.26 12.32
C ALA A 83 -17.22 1.22 11.19
N GLY A 84 -17.15 2.51 11.49
CA GLY A 84 -16.73 3.50 10.52
C GLY A 84 -16.35 4.83 11.15
N ARG A 85 -15.54 5.59 10.42
CA ARG A 85 -15.07 6.94 10.74
C ARG A 85 -14.85 7.68 9.43
N ASP A 86 -15.50 8.83 9.26
CA ASP A 86 -15.38 9.65 8.04
C ASP A 86 -15.55 8.86 6.72
N ALA A 87 -16.33 7.77 6.72
CA ALA A 87 -16.45 6.82 5.62
C ALA A 87 -16.88 7.47 4.29
N ASP A 88 -17.78 8.46 4.36
CA ASP A 88 -18.35 9.14 3.19
C ASP A 88 -17.52 10.36 2.73
N LYS A 89 -16.35 10.60 3.33
CA LYS A 89 -15.49 11.71 2.92
C LYS A 89 -14.62 11.33 1.73
N ALA A 90 -14.34 12.32 0.88
CA ALA A 90 -13.39 12.14 -0.21
C ALA A 90 -11.94 12.09 0.31
N PHE A 91 -11.17 11.12 -0.20
CA PHE A 91 -9.75 10.91 0.06
C PHE A 91 -8.99 10.61 -1.23
N ASN A 92 -7.68 10.79 -1.22
CA ASN A 92 -6.82 10.25 -2.26
C ASN A 92 -6.76 8.72 -2.12
N LEU A 93 -7.21 8.00 -3.15
CA LEU A 93 -7.28 6.54 -3.14
C LEU A 93 -5.94 5.88 -3.42
N ALA A 94 -4.95 6.61 -3.96
CA ALA A 94 -3.70 6.05 -4.45
C ALA A 94 -3.95 4.77 -5.28
N SER A 95 -3.21 3.69 -5.02
CA SER A 95 -3.39 2.43 -5.73
C SER A 95 -4.70 1.69 -5.43
N ASN A 96 -5.50 2.10 -4.43
CA ASN A 96 -6.82 1.48 -4.18
C ASN A 96 -7.80 1.69 -5.34
N VAL A 97 -7.56 2.69 -6.21
CA VAL A 97 -8.29 2.86 -7.47
C VAL A 97 -8.26 1.61 -8.36
N LYS A 98 -7.23 0.75 -8.22
CA LYS A 98 -7.12 -0.50 -8.97
C LYS A 98 -8.26 -1.47 -8.67
N VAL A 99 -8.87 -1.42 -7.48
CA VAL A 99 -10.05 -2.25 -7.16
C VAL A 99 -11.22 -1.88 -8.08
N LEU A 100 -11.47 -0.58 -8.25
CA LEU A 100 -12.50 -0.08 -9.15
C LEU A 100 -12.19 -0.41 -10.62
N THR A 101 -10.94 -0.17 -11.06
CA THR A 101 -10.51 -0.49 -12.43
C THR A 101 -10.63 -1.99 -12.71
N GLY A 102 -10.25 -2.85 -11.76
CA GLY A 102 -10.34 -4.31 -11.90
C GLY A 102 -11.78 -4.78 -12.00
N ALA A 103 -12.67 -4.28 -11.12
CA ALA A 103 -14.10 -4.59 -11.19
C ALA A 103 -14.71 -4.13 -12.53
N ALA A 104 -14.41 -2.91 -12.97
CA ALA A 104 -14.86 -2.40 -14.27
C ALA A 104 -14.32 -3.21 -15.45
N ALA A 105 -13.05 -3.63 -15.41
CA ALA A 105 -12.45 -4.47 -16.45
C ALA A 105 -13.08 -5.86 -16.49
N LEU A 106 -13.38 -6.47 -15.34
CA LEU A 106 -14.08 -7.76 -15.30
C LEU A 106 -15.50 -7.66 -15.86
N VAL A 107 -16.24 -6.60 -15.52
CA VAL A 107 -17.59 -6.35 -16.05
C VAL A 107 -17.54 -6.06 -17.56
N GLY A 108 -16.57 -5.24 -18.01
CA GLY A 108 -16.51 -4.77 -19.39
C GLY A 108 -15.84 -5.73 -20.38
N LEU A 109 -14.74 -6.38 -19.98
CA LEU A 109 -13.95 -7.28 -20.85
C LEU A 109 -14.29 -8.76 -20.62
N GLY A 110 -14.80 -9.10 -19.43
CA GLY A 110 -15.00 -10.48 -18.99
C GLY A 110 -13.71 -11.14 -18.48
N GLY A 111 -13.88 -12.17 -17.63
CA GLY A 111 -12.74 -12.92 -17.05
C GLY A 111 -11.92 -13.74 -18.05
N GLY A 112 -12.42 -13.91 -19.28
CA GLY A 112 -11.74 -14.64 -20.36
C GLY A 112 -10.96 -13.78 -21.36
N PHE A 113 -10.91 -12.46 -21.16
CA PHE A 113 -10.29 -11.54 -22.12
C PHE A 113 -8.80 -11.84 -22.35
N ARG A 114 -8.35 -11.68 -23.61
CA ARG A 114 -6.95 -11.89 -24.02
C ARG A 114 -6.49 -10.75 -24.92
N TRP A 115 -5.31 -10.22 -24.63
CA TRP A 115 -4.62 -9.29 -25.52
C TRP A 115 -4.06 -10.05 -26.73
N ARG A 116 -4.11 -9.44 -27.92
CA ARG A 116 -3.52 -9.99 -29.16
C ARG A 116 -2.52 -9.00 -29.71
N THR A 117 -1.41 -9.51 -30.22
CA THR A 117 -0.41 -8.76 -30.98
C THR A 117 -0.30 -9.39 -32.36
N ALA A 118 -0.40 -8.59 -33.41
CA ALA A 118 -0.26 -9.05 -34.80
C ALA A 118 1.14 -8.70 -35.35
N VAL A 119 1.59 -9.47 -36.34
CA VAL A 119 2.83 -9.25 -37.10
C VAL A 119 2.55 -8.57 -38.43
#